data_AF-A0A7C8ADY6-F1
#
_entry.id   AF-A0A7C8ADY6-F1
#
_cell.length_a   1.000
_cell.length_b   1.000
_cell.length_c   1.000
_cell.angle_alpha   90.00
_cell.angle_beta   90.00
_cell.angle_gamma   90.00
#
_symmetry.space_group_name_H-M   'P 1'
#
loop_
_entity.id
_entity.type
_entity.pdbx_description
1 polymer ?
#
loop_
_entity_poly.entity_id
_entity_poly.type
_entity_poly.pdbx_seq_one_letter_code
_entity_poly.pdbx_strand_id
1 'polypeptide(L)'
;MAEDLKKMYRTVMEDHFPDSLRVSFGDQALVYRKRSWKFPDDKTGELIEKGLRYGENPGQEAALYELVEGNLSLGACRFIDPRNGLVSAVDEEAMLQEGKHPGKINLTDLDNGLNIV
;
A
#
# COMPACT_ATOMS: atom_id res chain seq x y z
N MET A 1 -12.01 -5.05 -27.77
CA MET A 1 -10.55 -5.31 -27.85
C MET A 1 -9.76 -4.22 -27.12
N ALA A 2 -9.58 -3.03 -27.68
CA ALA A 2 -8.78 -1.96 -27.03
C ALA A 2 -9.43 -1.34 -25.78
N GLU A 3 -10.75 -1.16 -25.77
CA GLU A 3 -11.49 -0.68 -24.58
C GLU A 3 -11.44 -1.68 -23.42
N ASP A 4 -11.46 -2.97 -23.74
CA ASP A 4 -11.42 -4.05 -22.75
C ASP A 4 -10.07 -4.11 -22.03
N LEU A 5 -8.98 -3.92 -22.78
CA LEU A 5 -7.63 -3.81 -22.21
C LEU A 5 -7.53 -2.60 -21.28
N LYS A 6 -8.03 -1.42 -21.67
CA LYS A 6 -8.02 -0.23 -20.80
C LYS A 6 -8.82 -0.42 -19.50
N LYS A 7 -9.88 -1.23 -19.55
CA LYS A 7 -10.72 -1.54 -18.39
C LYS A 7 -9.98 -2.39 -17.35
N MET A 8 -9.18 -3.37 -17.78
CA MET A 8 -8.36 -4.20 -16.88
C MET A 8 -7.41 -3.37 -16.01
N TYR A 9 -6.90 -2.24 -16.52
CA TYR A 9 -6.02 -1.33 -15.77
C TYR A 9 -6.75 -0.41 -14.78
N ARG A 10 -8.07 -0.53 -14.63
CA ARG A 10 -8.88 0.27 -13.68
C ARG A 10 -9.58 -0.58 -12.62
N THR A 11 -9.77 -1.87 -12.89
CA THR A 11 -10.36 -2.81 -11.94
C THR A 11 -9.43 -2.99 -10.74
N VAL A 12 -9.95 -2.78 -9.54
CA VAL A 12 -9.27 -3.12 -8.28
C VAL A 12 -9.55 -4.58 -8.00
N MET A 13 -8.50 -5.36 -7.74
CA MET A 13 -8.61 -6.76 -7.37
C MET A 13 -8.74 -6.91 -5.86
N GLU A 14 -9.60 -7.84 -5.42
CA GLU A 14 -9.53 -8.35 -4.06
C GLU A 14 -8.28 -9.23 -3.93
N ASP A 15 -7.55 -9.04 -2.84
CA ASP A 15 -6.38 -9.83 -2.49
C ASP A 15 -6.68 -10.79 -1.34
N HIS A 16 -5.93 -11.89 -1.26
CA HIS A 16 -6.09 -12.91 -0.22
C HIS A 16 -5.05 -12.79 0.90
N PHE A 17 -4.36 -11.66 1.02
CA PHE A 17 -3.34 -11.49 2.03
C PHE A 17 -3.96 -11.18 3.41
N PRO A 18 -3.33 -11.62 4.51
CA PRO A 18 -3.86 -11.40 5.85
C PRO A 18 -3.87 -9.91 6.23
N ASP A 19 -4.71 -9.52 7.19
CA ASP A 19 -4.78 -8.11 7.63
C ASP A 19 -3.56 -7.68 8.45
N SER A 20 -2.77 -8.63 8.93
CA SER A 20 -1.54 -8.38 9.68
C SER A 20 -0.42 -9.33 9.29
N LEU A 21 0.81 -8.84 9.38
CA LEU A 21 2.03 -9.59 9.13
C LEU A 21 3.00 -9.34 10.27
N ARG A 22 3.67 -10.38 10.76
CA ARG A 22 4.69 -10.27 11.81
C ARG A 22 5.99 -10.90 11.34
N VAL A 23 7.08 -10.14 11.44
CA VAL A 23 8.46 -10.64 11.18
C VAL A 23 9.23 -10.61 12.49
N SER A 24 9.92 -11.70 12.84
CA SER A 24 10.65 -11.80 14.11
C SER A 24 12.15 -12.08 13.86
N PHE A 25 13.00 -11.37 14.59
CA PHE A 25 14.46 -11.46 14.56
C PHE A 25 14.96 -11.70 16.00
N GLY A 26 15.16 -12.95 16.39
CA GLY A 26 15.50 -13.26 17.78
C GLY A 26 14.43 -12.77 18.75
N ASP A 27 14.78 -11.83 19.62
CA ASP A 27 13.89 -11.18 20.58
C ASP A 27 13.17 -9.93 20.03
N GLN A 28 13.55 -9.46 18.84
CA GLN A 28 12.90 -8.33 18.17
C GLN A 28 11.74 -8.80 17.29
N ALA A 29 10.65 -8.03 17.24
CA ALA A 29 9.54 -8.28 16.33
C ALA A 29 9.07 -6.99 15.67
N LEU A 30 8.68 -7.10 14.41
CA LEU A 30 8.06 -6.04 13.61
C LEU A 30 6.62 -6.49 13.31
N VAL A 31 5.65 -5.64 13.64
CA VAL A 31 4.23 -5.87 13.36
C VAL A 31 3.78 -4.90 12.29
N TYR A 32 3.18 -5.46 11.26
CA TYR A 32 2.67 -4.74 10.12
C TYR A 32 1.16 -4.92 9.99
N ARG A 33 0.50 -3.87 9.54
CA ARG A 33 -0.93 -3.86 9.21
C ARG A 33 -1.11 -3.67 7.71
N LYS A 34 -1.99 -4.46 7.09
CA LYS A 34 -2.37 -4.30 5.68
C LYS A 34 -3.02 -2.93 5.49
N ARG A 35 -2.58 -2.19 4.47
CA ARG A 35 -3.15 -0.89 4.10
C ARG A 35 -4.34 -1.07 3.18
N SER A 36 -5.41 -0.40 3.57
CA SER A 36 -6.61 -0.13 2.78
C SER A 36 -6.92 1.36 2.88
N TRP A 37 -7.71 1.84 1.93
CA TRP A 37 -8.18 3.22 1.91
C TRP A 37 -9.67 3.25 1.61
N LYS A 38 -10.37 4.22 2.18
CA LYS A 38 -11.81 4.41 2.05
C LYS A 38 -12.12 5.56 1.11
N PHE A 39 -12.78 5.26 0.00
CA PHE A 39 -13.17 6.24 -1.00
C PHE A 39 -14.67 6.17 -1.25
N PRO A 40 -15.35 7.27 -1.59
CA PRO A 40 -16.73 7.22 -2.04
C PRO A 40 -16.82 6.52 -3.41
N ASP A 41 -17.77 5.62 -3.59
CA ASP A 41 -18.06 5.02 -4.89
C ASP A 41 -18.66 6.04 -5.84
N ASP A 42 -18.09 6.17 -7.05
CA ASP A 42 -18.51 7.15 -8.06
C ASP A 42 -19.99 7.06 -8.46
N LYS A 43 -20.65 5.90 -8.26
CA LYS A 43 -22.03 5.67 -8.68
C LYS A 43 -23.02 5.73 -7.52
N THR A 44 -22.65 5.18 -6.36
CA THR A 44 -23.56 5.07 -5.21
C THR A 44 -23.27 6.10 -4.12
N GLY A 45 -22.07 6.67 -4.08
CA GLY A 45 -21.60 7.55 -3.01
C GLY A 45 -21.26 6.82 -1.70
N GLU A 46 -21.38 5.49 -1.67
CA GLU A 46 -21.04 4.69 -0.49
C GLU A 46 -19.52 4.60 -0.29
N LEU A 47 -19.06 4.62 0.95
CA LEU A 47 -17.65 4.43 1.26
C LEU A 47 -17.24 2.97 1.02
N ILE A 48 -16.35 2.78 0.06
CA ILE A 48 -15.75 1.50 -0.31
C ILE A 48 -14.32 1.44 0.22
N GLU A 49 -13.99 0.33 0.88
CA GLU A 49 -12.64 0.09 1.39
C GLU A 49 -11.86 -0.78 0.38
N LYS A 50 -10.69 -0.29 -0.05
CA LYS A 50 -9.91 -0.92 -1.14
C LYS A 50 -8.42 -0.98 -0.82
N GLY A 51 -7.79 -2.12 -1.10
CA GLY A 51 -6.33 -2.33 -1.11
C GLY A 51 -5.67 -1.83 -2.40
N LEU A 52 -4.56 -2.42 -2.85
CA LEU A 52 -3.93 -2.02 -4.12
C LEU A 52 -4.76 -2.43 -5.34
N ARG A 53 -4.65 -1.69 -6.44
CA ARG A 53 -5.37 -2.04 -7.68
C ARG A 53 -4.95 -3.39 -8.24
N TYR A 54 -3.64 -3.62 -8.31
CA TYR A 54 -2.96 -4.87 -8.67
C TYR A 54 -1.46 -4.70 -8.35
N GLY A 55 -0.70 -5.77 -8.53
CA GLY A 55 0.76 -5.80 -8.46
C GLY A 55 1.44 -5.01 -9.59
N GLU A 56 2.32 -5.66 -10.34
CA GLU A 56 2.97 -5.01 -11.48
C GLU A 56 2.05 -4.96 -12.69
N ASN A 57 1.25 -6.02 -12.89
CA ASN A 57 0.34 -6.18 -14.01
C ASN A 57 -1.08 -6.53 -13.53
N PRO A 58 -2.12 -6.21 -14.32
CA PRO A 58 -3.48 -6.69 -14.06
C PRO A 58 -3.52 -8.21 -13.88
N GLY A 59 -4.31 -8.70 -12.92
CA GLY A 59 -4.39 -10.13 -12.58
C GLY A 59 -3.40 -10.58 -11.50
N GLN A 60 -2.43 -9.73 -11.11
CA GLN A 60 -1.50 -10.04 -10.03
C GLN A 60 -2.00 -9.41 -8.73
N GLU A 61 -2.23 -10.23 -7.71
CA GLU A 61 -2.54 -9.75 -6.36
C GLU A 61 -1.32 -9.04 -5.76
N ALA A 62 -1.58 -7.99 -4.97
CA ALA A 62 -0.56 -7.31 -4.18
C ALA A 62 -1.22 -6.60 -2.99
N ALA A 63 -0.48 -6.48 -1.89
CA ALA A 63 -0.87 -5.73 -0.71
C ALA A 63 0.29 -4.86 -0.21
N LEU A 64 -0.04 -3.69 0.31
CA LEU A 64 0.89 -2.81 1.03
C LEU A 64 0.72 -3.02 2.53
N TYR A 65 1.82 -2.99 3.26
CA TYR A 65 1.85 -3.17 4.70
C TYR A 65 2.59 -2.02 5.37
N GLU A 66 1.99 -1.45 6.41
CA GLU A 66 2.53 -0.36 7.23
C GLU A 66 3.13 -0.93 8.52
N LEU A 67 4.36 -0.51 8.87
CA LEU A 67 4.94 -0.83 10.17
C LEU A 67 4.20 -0.06 11.27
N VAL A 68 3.49 -0.78 12.14
CA VAL A 68 2.68 -0.19 13.21
C VAL A 68 3.27 -0.42 14.61
N GLU A 69 4.14 -1.42 14.77
CA GLU A 69 4.82 -1.70 16.03
C GLU A 69 6.21 -2.32 15.80
N GLY A 70 7.12 -2.02 16.73
CA GLY A 70 8.48 -2.52 16.71
C GLY A 70 9.43 -1.61 15.93
N ASN A 71 10.71 -1.96 15.95
CA ASN A 71 11.75 -1.29 15.19
C ASN A 71 12.89 -2.29 14.97
N LEU A 72 13.57 -2.18 13.83
CA LEU A 72 14.72 -3.02 13.53
C LEU A 72 15.99 -2.24 13.85
N SER A 73 16.75 -2.73 14.82
CA SER A 73 18.09 -2.23 15.13
C SER A 73 19.11 -3.28 14.72
N LEU A 74 19.94 -2.96 13.73
CA LEU A 74 21.04 -3.81 13.27
C LEU A 74 22.37 -3.12 13.58
N GLY A 75 23.13 -3.67 14.51
CA GLY A 75 24.32 -3.00 15.05
C GLY A 75 23.95 -1.68 15.72
N ALA A 76 24.53 -0.56 15.26
CA ALA A 76 24.22 0.80 15.73
C ALA A 76 23.23 1.55 14.82
N CYS A 77 22.75 0.92 13.74
CA CYS A 77 21.79 1.53 12.83
C CYS A 77 20.36 1.21 13.29
N ARG A 78 19.59 2.26 13.58
CA ARG A 78 18.17 2.17 13.90
C ARG A 78 17.35 2.55 12.66
N PHE A 79 16.42 1.68 12.28
CA PHE A 79 15.52 1.96 11.17
C PHE A 79 14.43 2.95 11.60
N ILE A 80 13.63 3.38 10.64
CA ILE A 80 12.50 4.29 10.83
C ILE A 80 11.54 3.72 11.91
N ASP A 81 11.09 4.59 12.82
CA ASP A 81 10.09 4.22 13.81
C ASP A 81 8.68 4.11 13.21
N PRO A 82 7.78 3.28 13.81
CA PRO A 82 6.38 3.25 13.42
C PRO A 82 5.78 4.65 13.35
N ARG A 83 4.82 4.85 12.45
CA ARG A 83 4.18 6.15 12.14
C ARG A 83 5.01 7.14 11.35
N ASN A 84 6.28 6.85 11.07
CA ASN A 84 7.05 7.60 10.06
C ASN A 84 7.03 6.92 8.69
N GLY A 85 6.02 6.07 8.42
CA GLY A 85 5.96 5.02 7.39
C GLY A 85 6.16 5.42 5.93
N LEU A 86 6.54 6.67 5.63
CA LEU A 86 6.72 7.22 4.30
C LEU A 86 5.53 6.81 3.40
N VAL A 87 5.78 6.10 2.31
CA VAL A 87 4.75 5.64 1.37
C VAL A 87 3.76 4.68 2.02
N SER A 88 4.18 3.84 2.97
CA SER A 88 3.30 2.89 3.65
C SER A 88 2.30 3.53 4.62
N ALA A 89 2.52 4.81 4.99
CA ALA A 89 1.65 5.55 5.90
C ALA A 89 0.76 6.59 5.18
N VAL A 90 0.77 6.65 3.85
CA VAL A 90 -0.10 7.54 3.07
C VAL A 90 -1.56 7.25 3.43
N ASP A 91 -2.28 8.27 3.87
CA ASP A 91 -3.71 8.25 4.14
C ASP A 91 -4.51 8.89 2.98
N GLU A 92 -5.82 8.90 3.12
CA GLU A 92 -6.75 9.46 2.14
C GLU A 92 -6.56 10.97 1.95
N GLU A 93 -6.20 11.71 3.01
CA GLU A 93 -5.95 13.17 2.93
C GLU A 93 -4.72 13.48 2.08
N ALA A 94 -3.69 12.62 2.12
CA ALA A 94 -2.52 12.74 1.28
C ALA A 94 -2.79 12.42 -0.21
N MET A 95 -3.94 11.80 -0.56
CA MET A 95 -4.34 11.50 -1.94
C MET A 95 -5.10 12.67 -2.58
N LEU A 96 -4.43 13.82 -2.67
CA LEU A 96 -5.02 15.12 -3.07
C LEU A 96 -5.72 15.15 -4.43
N GLN A 97 -5.30 14.31 -5.37
CA GLN A 97 -5.90 14.24 -6.71
C GLN A 97 -6.12 12.78 -7.10
N GLU A 98 -7.38 12.36 -7.06
CA GLU A 98 -7.77 11.01 -7.45
C GLU A 98 -7.72 10.86 -8.98
N GLY A 99 -6.65 10.23 -9.44
CA GLY A 99 -6.59 9.64 -10.76
C GLY A 99 -7.21 8.25 -10.76
N LYS A 100 -6.43 7.23 -11.12
CA LYS A 100 -6.83 5.84 -10.87
C LYS A 100 -6.32 5.41 -9.50
N HIS A 101 -7.06 4.55 -8.80
CA HIS A 101 -6.64 3.92 -7.55
C HIS A 101 -5.19 3.38 -7.62
N PRO A 102 -4.34 3.58 -6.59
CA PRO A 102 -2.92 3.24 -6.67
C PRO A 102 -2.68 1.75 -6.94
N GLY A 103 -1.78 1.46 -7.88
CA GLY A 103 -1.17 0.12 -8.04
C GLY A 103 0.19 0.05 -7.33
N LYS A 104 0.76 -1.16 -7.23
CA LYS A 104 2.10 -1.37 -6.62
C LYS A 104 3.15 -0.42 -7.19
N ILE A 105 3.24 -0.34 -8.53
CA ILE A 105 4.28 0.44 -9.22
C ILE A 105 4.21 1.93 -8.83
N ASN A 106 3.00 2.49 -8.69
CA ASN A 106 2.85 3.90 -8.33
C ASN A 106 3.50 4.22 -6.98
N LEU A 107 3.35 3.30 -6.02
CA LEU A 107 3.88 3.48 -4.67
C LEU A 107 5.39 3.18 -4.60
N THR A 108 5.88 2.17 -5.34
CA THR A 108 7.33 1.93 -5.40
C THR A 108 8.08 3.06 -6.12
N ASP A 109 7.48 3.67 -7.13
CA ASP A 109 8.06 4.84 -7.81
C ASP A 109 8.10 6.07 -6.89
N LEU A 110 7.05 6.27 -6.08
CA LEU A 110 7.03 7.31 -5.05
C LEU A 110 8.11 7.10 -4.00
N ASP A 111 8.27 5.87 -3.50
CA ASP A 111 9.29 5.52 -2.49
C ASP A 111 10.71 5.75 -3.02
N ASN A 112 10.95 5.33 -4.26
CA ASN A 112 12.21 5.61 -4.96
C ASN A 112 12.45 7.12 -5.14
N GLY A 113 11.40 7.89 -5.45
CA GLY A 113 11.49 9.34 -5.55
C GLY A 113 11.91 10.00 -4.22
N LEU A 114 11.36 9.52 -3.10
CA LEU A 114 11.72 10.00 -1.76
C LEU A 114 13.19 9.72 -1.40
N ASN A 115 13.77 8.64 -1.91
CA ASN A 115 15.17 8.27 -1.63
C ASN A 115 16.20 9.13 -2.38
N ILE A 116 15.79 9.92 -3.39
CA ILE A 116 16.70 10.74 -4.21
C ILE A 116 16.87 12.16 -3.64
N VAL A 117 15.91 12.64 -2.83
CA VAL A 117 15.83 14.04 -2.35
C VAL A 117 16.49 14.27 -1.00
#